data_AF-A0AAD3RGY0-F1
#
_entry.id   AF-A0AAD3RGY0-F1
#
_cell.length_a   1.000
_cell.length_b   1.000
_cell.length_c   1.000
_cell.angle_alpha   90.00
_cell.angle_beta   90.00
_cell.angle_gamma   90.00
#
_symmetry.space_group_name_H-M   'P 1'
#
loop_
_entity.id
_entity.type
_entity.pdbx_description
1 polymer ?
#
loop_
_entity_poly.entity_id
_entity_poly.type
_entity_poly.pdbx_seq_one_letter_code
_entity_poly.pdbx_strand_id
1 'polypeptide(L)'
;MFQSHAQQALDWLQQSGDHYLATHTSPGANIPETQELLNQHREFCVSAKHTQEKVHLLIQLAESMLAKGHAHRTELRRCVSTVDKRYRDFTVRMGQYRHLLETALGGCSQ
;
A
#
# COMPACT_ATOMS: atom_id res chain seq x y z
N MET A 1 -14.54 16.56 1.62
CA MET A 1 -14.73 15.11 1.41
C MET A 1 -13.49 14.47 0.76
N PHE A 2 -13.07 14.86 -0.46
CA PHE A 2 -11.88 14.29 -1.13
C PHE A 2 -10.60 14.29 -0.27
N GLN A 3 -10.20 15.46 0.24
CA GLN A 3 -8.96 15.58 1.04
C GLN A 3 -8.97 14.74 2.32
N SER A 4 -10.12 14.55 2.96
CA SER A 4 -10.23 13.72 4.17
C SER A 4 -9.96 12.24 3.86
N HIS A 5 -10.52 11.71 2.77
CA HIS A 5 -10.26 10.33 2.34
C HIS A 5 -8.81 10.13 1.89
N ALA A 6 -8.21 11.11 1.21
CA ALA A 6 -6.80 11.08 0.83
C ALA A 6 -5.88 11.10 2.06
N GLN A 7 -6.18 11.95 3.04
CA GLN A 7 -5.42 12.02 4.28
C GLN A 7 -5.51 10.70 5.05
N GLN A 8 -6.70 10.10 5.16
CA GLN A 8 -6.86 8.81 5.81
C GLN A 8 -6.05 7.69 5.13
N ALA A 9 -6.02 7.65 3.80
CA ALA A 9 -5.22 6.68 3.07
C ALA A 9 -3.72 6.89 3.30
N LEU A 10 -3.26 8.16 3.31
CA LEU A 10 -1.87 8.50 3.60
C LEU A 10 -1.47 8.17 5.03
N ASP A 11 -2.33 8.49 5.99
CA ASP A 11 -2.11 8.21 7.42
C ASP A 11 -2.04 6.71 7.66
N TRP A 12 -2.90 5.92 7.02
CA TRP A 12 -2.84 4.46 7.11
C TRP A 12 -1.56 3.90 6.48
N LEU A 13 -1.16 4.39 5.31
CA LEU A 13 0.09 3.97 4.67
C LEU A 13 1.31 4.30 5.54
N GLN A 14 1.31 5.46 6.19
CA GLN A 14 2.41 5.89 7.04
C GLN A 14 2.42 5.20 8.41
N GLN A 15 1.25 4.97 9.01
CA GLN A 15 1.19 4.37 10.34
C GLN A 15 1.22 2.86 10.25
N SER A 16 0.25 2.25 9.56
CA SER A 16 0.15 0.80 9.46
C SER A 16 1.12 0.23 8.43
N GLY A 17 1.22 0.85 7.25
CA GLY A 17 2.08 0.38 6.17
C GLY A 17 3.57 0.42 6.50
N ASP A 18 4.08 1.60 6.87
CA ASP A 18 5.50 1.73 7.22
C ASP A 18 5.85 0.98 8.52
N HIS A 19 4.96 0.91 9.52
CA HIS A 19 5.21 0.12 10.74
C HIS A 19 5.30 -1.39 10.44
N TYR A 20 4.38 -1.91 9.62
CA TYR A 20 4.41 -3.30 9.20
C TYR A 20 5.74 -3.61 8.48
N LEU A 21 6.11 -2.80 7.49
CA LEU A 21 7.35 -3.00 6.73
C LEU A 21 8.62 -2.77 7.55
N ALA A 22 8.58 -1.92 8.59
CA ALA A 22 9.72 -1.70 9.47
C ALA A 22 9.97 -2.89 10.42
N THR A 23 8.90 -3.56 10.86
CA THR A 23 8.98 -4.73 11.74
C THR A 23 9.19 -6.03 10.98
N HIS A 24 8.72 -6.11 9.74
CA HIS A 24 8.74 -7.31 8.90
C HIS A 24 9.83 -7.19 7.82
N THR A 25 11.09 -7.30 8.24
CA THR A 25 12.28 -7.18 7.37
C THR A 25 13.07 -8.48 7.21
N SER A 26 12.74 -9.51 7.99
CA SER A 26 13.45 -10.80 8.04
C SER A 26 12.45 -11.96 7.87
N PRO A 27 12.84 -13.09 7.26
CA PRO A 27 11.94 -14.20 7.04
C PRO A 27 11.71 -15.09 8.28
N GLY A 28 12.23 -14.72 9.45
CA GLY A 28 12.22 -15.57 10.64
C GLY A 28 13.41 -16.53 10.68
N ALA A 29 13.57 -17.26 11.78
CA ALA A 29 14.72 -18.13 12.03
C ALA A 29 14.54 -19.56 11.48
N ASN A 30 13.30 -19.96 11.17
CA ASN A 30 12.97 -21.31 10.73
C ASN A 30 11.70 -21.31 9.84
N ILE A 31 11.49 -22.42 9.13
CA ILE A 31 10.35 -22.62 8.21
C ILE A 31 8.97 -22.32 8.85
N PRO A 32 8.63 -22.84 10.05
CA PRO A 32 7.32 -22.56 10.64
C PRO A 32 7.12 -21.07 10.96
N GLU A 33 8.15 -20.37 11.45
CA GLU A 33 8.10 -18.90 11.63
C GLU A 33 7.90 -18.17 10.30
N THR A 34 8.64 -18.53 9.25
CA THR A 34 8.46 -17.94 7.91
C THR A 34 7.05 -18.15 7.37
N GLN A 35 6.46 -19.32 7.62
CA GLN A 35 5.11 -19.65 7.19
C GLN A 35 4.06 -18.82 7.94
N GLU A 36 4.25 -18.58 9.24
CA GLU A 36 3.41 -17.70 10.04
C GLU A 36 3.51 -16.25 9.55
N LEU A 37 4.71 -15.75 9.31
CA LEU A 37 4.95 -14.41 8.74
C LEU A 37 4.28 -14.25 7.36
N LEU A 38 4.26 -15.30 6.53
CA LEU A 38 3.58 -15.28 5.24
C LEU A 38 2.05 -15.25 5.40
N ASN A 39 1.51 -15.92 6.42
CA ASN A 39 0.08 -15.84 6.73
C ASN A 39 -0.29 -14.43 7.22
N GLN A 40 0.49 -13.86 8.15
CA GLN A 40 0.32 -12.48 8.60
C GLN A 40 0.41 -11.48 7.44
N HIS A 41 1.34 -11.69 6.50
CA HIS A 41 1.45 -10.89 5.28
C HIS A 41 0.21 -10.95 4.41
N ARG A 42 -0.37 -12.15 4.23
CA ARG A 42 -1.62 -12.33 3.48
C ARG A 42 -2.79 -11.61 4.14
N GLU A 43 -2.91 -11.72 5.47
CA GLU A 43 -3.93 -10.99 6.23
C GLU A 43 -3.75 -9.47 6.09
N PHE A 44 -2.52 -8.99 6.22
CA PHE A 44 -2.21 -7.57 6.04
C PHE A 44 -2.50 -7.09 4.61
N CYS A 45 -2.28 -7.93 3.59
CA CYS A 45 -2.67 -7.62 2.21
C CYS A 45 -4.19 -7.43 2.06
N VAL A 46 -5.02 -8.11 2.84
CA VAL A 46 -6.48 -7.88 2.83
C VAL A 46 -6.79 -6.47 3.34
N SER A 47 -6.14 -6.03 4.42
CA SER A 47 -6.27 -4.65 4.90
C SER A 47 -5.76 -3.63 3.88
N ALA A 48 -4.64 -3.92 3.21
CA ALA A 48 -4.09 -3.07 2.16
C ALA A 48 -5.03 -2.90 0.94
N LYS A 49 -5.78 -3.95 0.56
CA LYS A 49 -6.78 -3.87 -0.52
C LYS A 49 -7.86 -2.81 -0.24
N HIS A 50 -8.31 -2.68 1.00
CA HIS A 50 -9.30 -1.66 1.35
C HIS A 50 -8.72 -0.24 1.14
N THR A 51 -7.45 -0.03 1.48
CA THR A 51 -6.75 1.21 1.19
C THR A 51 -6.59 1.42 -0.32
N GLN A 52 -6.30 0.37 -1.09
CA GLN A 52 -6.22 0.42 -2.55
C GLN A 52 -7.50 0.97 -3.19
N GLU A 53 -8.65 0.44 -2.79
CA GLU A 53 -9.96 0.86 -3.31
C GLU A 53 -10.20 2.34 -3.02
N LYS A 54 -9.87 2.81 -1.82
CA LYS A 54 -9.94 4.23 -1.45
C LYS A 54 -9.02 5.09 -2.33
N VAL A 55 -7.78 4.66 -2.58
CA VAL A 55 -6.85 5.35 -3.49
C VAL A 55 -7.41 5.42 -4.91
N HIS A 56 -7.99 4.33 -5.41
CA HIS A 56 -8.58 4.30 -6.74
C HIS A 56 -9.79 5.24 -6.87
N LEU A 57 -10.68 5.25 -5.87
CA LEU A 57 -11.81 6.18 -5.81
C LEU A 57 -11.35 7.65 -5.77
N LEU A 58 -10.26 7.95 -5.07
CA LEU A 58 -9.67 9.27 -5.06
C LEU A 58 -9.18 9.68 -6.45
N ILE A 59 -8.45 8.80 -7.15
CA ILE A 59 -8.00 9.07 -8.52
C ILE A 59 -9.20 9.37 -9.43
N GLN A 60 -10.24 8.52 -9.41
CA GLN A 60 -11.44 8.71 -10.22
C GLN A 60 -12.20 10.01 -9.90
N LEU A 61 -12.35 10.33 -8.61
CA LEU A 61 -13.00 11.58 -8.19
C LEU A 61 -12.18 12.79 -8.65
N ALA A 62 -10.86 12.69 -8.57
CA ALA A 62 -9.98 13.75 -9.02
C ALA A 62 -10.09 13.98 -10.54
N GLU A 63 -10.07 12.91 -11.34
CA GLU A 63 -10.27 12.98 -12.79
C GLU A 63 -11.62 13.61 -13.16
N SER A 64 -12.70 13.24 -12.47
CA SER A 64 -14.03 13.83 -12.65
C SER A 64 -14.07 15.34 -12.32
N MET A 65 -13.43 15.75 -11.22
CA MET A 65 -13.34 17.16 -10.84
C MET A 65 -12.45 17.96 -11.80
N LEU A 66 -11.37 17.36 -12.31
CA LEU A 66 -10.53 17.95 -13.35
C LEU A 66 -11.34 18.19 -14.62
N ALA A 67 -12.13 17.23 -15.09
CA ALA A 67 -12.96 17.36 -16.28
C ALA A 67 -13.96 18.53 -16.19
N LYS A 68 -14.51 18.80 -14.99
CA LYS A 68 -15.48 19.87 -14.74
C LYS A 68 -14.91 21.29 -14.63
N GLY A 69 -13.58 21.46 -14.67
CA GLY A 69 -12.94 22.78 -14.77
C GLY A 69 -12.84 23.59 -13.46
N HIS A 70 -12.80 22.94 -12.29
CA HIS A 70 -12.68 23.64 -11.01
C HIS A 70 -11.29 24.26 -10.77
N ALA A 71 -11.26 25.42 -10.10
CA ALA A 71 -10.08 26.26 -9.82
C ALA A 71 -8.94 25.59 -8.99
N HIS A 72 -9.12 24.36 -8.52
CA HIS A 72 -8.16 23.63 -7.67
C HIS A 72 -7.47 22.45 -8.37
N ARG A 73 -7.40 22.45 -9.71
CA ARG A 73 -6.79 21.35 -10.50
C ARG A 73 -5.39 20.97 -10.01
N THR A 74 -4.57 21.96 -9.66
CA THR A 74 -3.16 21.77 -9.27
C THR A 74 -3.03 21.06 -7.92
N GLU A 75 -3.77 21.49 -6.91
CA GLU A 75 -3.75 20.88 -5.57
C GLU A 75 -4.29 19.45 -5.60
N LEU A 76 -5.36 19.23 -6.38
CA LEU A 76 -5.96 17.92 -6.56
C LEU A 76 -4.98 16.94 -7.23
N ARG A 77 -4.33 17.37 -8.32
CA ARG A 77 -3.27 16.58 -8.99
C ARG A 77 -2.12 16.26 -8.06
N ARG A 78 -1.67 17.25 -7.27
CA ARG A 78 -0.60 17.05 -6.28
C ARG A 78 -0.99 16.03 -5.22
N CYS A 79 -2.21 16.11 -4.70
CA CYS A 79 -2.73 15.17 -3.71
C CYS A 79 -2.77 13.74 -4.28
N VAL A 80 -3.41 13.54 -5.44
CA VAL A 80 -3.45 12.24 -6.11
C VAL A 80 -2.06 11.68 -6.40
N SER A 81 -1.18 12.49 -6.96
CA SER A 81 0.19 12.06 -7.27
C SER A 81 0.97 11.65 -6.01
N THR A 82 0.74 12.33 -4.88
CA THR A 82 1.37 11.97 -3.60
C THR A 82 0.85 10.64 -3.09
N VAL A 83 -0.47 10.43 -3.11
CA VAL A 83 -1.12 9.20 -2.67
C VAL A 83 -0.69 8.02 -3.56
N ASP A 84 -0.73 8.18 -4.88
CA ASP A 84 -0.33 7.15 -5.85
C ASP A 84 1.14 6.75 -5.65
N LYS A 85 2.03 7.74 -5.54
CA LYS A 85 3.46 7.48 -5.30
C LYS A 85 3.68 6.69 -4.02
N ARG A 86 3.09 7.13 -2.90
CA ARG A 86 3.21 6.45 -1.61
C ARG A 86 2.65 5.03 -1.66
N TYR A 87 1.51 4.84 -2.31
CA TYR A 87 0.87 3.53 -2.44
C TYR A 87 1.72 2.58 -3.31
N ARG A 88 2.31 3.10 -4.39
CA ARG A 88 3.23 2.34 -5.26
C ARG A 88 4.48 1.91 -4.50
N ASP A 89 5.13 2.84 -3.80
CA ASP A 89 6.33 2.54 -2.99
C ASP A 89 6.03 1.48 -1.93
N PHE A 90 4.89 1.59 -1.25
CA PHE A 90 4.40 0.60 -0.29
C PHE A 90 4.20 -0.77 -0.95
N THR A 91 3.54 -0.82 -2.11
CA THR A 91 3.27 -2.08 -2.83
C THR A 91 4.56 -2.78 -3.26
N VAL A 92 5.57 -2.01 -3.72
CA VAL A 92 6.88 -2.56 -4.08
C VAL A 92 7.55 -3.21 -2.87
N ARG A 93 7.59 -2.52 -1.72
CA ARG A 93 8.18 -3.07 -0.49
C ARG A 93 7.43 -4.30 0.02
N MET A 94 6.10 -4.29 -0.07
CA MET A 94 5.26 -5.45 0.25
C MET A 94 5.57 -6.66 -0.63
N GLY A 95 5.82 -6.44 -1.92
CA GLY A 95 6.23 -7.48 -2.87
C GLY A 95 7.62 -8.04 -2.59
N GLN A 96 8.58 -7.17 -2.25
CA GLN A 96 9.93 -7.57 -1.85
C GLN A 96 9.91 -8.44 -0.59
N TYR A 97 9.15 -8.04 0.43
CA TYR A 97 9.03 -8.82 1.66
C TYR A 97 8.38 -10.18 1.41
N ARG A 98 7.30 -10.24 0.60
CA ARG A 98 6.70 -11.51 0.19
C ARG A 98 7.71 -12.42 -0.50
N HIS A 99 8.47 -11.89 -1.45
CA HIS A 99 9.46 -12.66 -2.19
C HIS A 99 10.55 -13.22 -1.26
N LEU A 100 10.98 -12.44 -0.26
CA LEU A 100 11.92 -12.86 0.76
C LEU A 100 11.38 -14.01 1.61
N LEU A 101 10.10 -13.97 2.01
CA LEU A 101 9.43 -15.07 2.71
C LEU A 101 9.33 -16.33 1.85
N GLU A 102 8.89 -16.18 0.60
CA GLU A 102 8.75 -17.28 -0.35
C GLU A 102 10.10 -17.95 -0.60
N THR A 103 11.16 -17.16 -0.81
CA THR A 103 12.52 -17.67 -1.01
C THR A 103 13.02 -18.45 0.21
N ALA A 104 12.78 -17.96 1.43
CA ALA A 104 13.16 -18.64 2.66
C ALA A 104 12.41 -19.97 2.89
N LEU A 105 11.18 -20.11 2.37
CA LEU A 105 10.41 -21.35 2.37
C LEU A 105 10.85 -22.35 1.29
N GLY A 106 11.88 -22.04 0.51
CA GLY A 106 12.30 -22.85 -0.64
C GLY A 106 11.42 -22.62 -1.88
N GLY A 107 10.61 -21.57 -1.88
CA GLY A 107 9.84 -21.11 -3.03
C GLY A 107 10.75 -20.51 -4.08
N CYS A 108 11.35 -21.39 -4.89
CA CYS A 108 11.81 -21.01 -6.22
C CYS A 108 10.58 -20.98 -7.12
N SER A 109 9.92 -19.83 -7.24
CA SER A 109 9.00 -19.58 -8.35
C SER A 109 9.76 -18.77 -9.41
N GLN A 110 10.23 -19.50 -10.43
CA GLN A 110 10.62 -18.96 -11.74
C GLN A 110 9.46 -18.25 -12.42
#